data_AF-X6G6C1-F1
#
_entry.id   AF-X6G6C1-F1
#
_cell.length_a   1.000
_cell.length_b   1.000
_cell.length_c   1.000
_cell.angle_alpha   90.00
_cell.angle_beta   90.00
_cell.angle_gamma   90.00
#
_symmetry.space_group_name_H-M   'P 1'
#
loop_
_entity.id
_entity.type
_entity.pdbx_description
1 polymer ?
#
loop_
_entity_poly.entity_id
_entity_poly.type
_entity_poly.pdbx_seq_one_letter_code
_entity_poly.pdbx_strand_id
1 'polypeptide(L)'
;MLAHPAVALRLVVAHAITGSGLWQVRPEPQRAANETVTASLAGCKAEAAFGKKRREVLALLGSPDQDGVVAGGNGDAFAIAGVFARLLALCDDDVMRVLTLVMAETLAAGSAVIEALGNHLNVDMGAWWQPDAAFFDLLRDKEIANSMLADVRGKLVANGNVAEKVKTQKKIIRDFLAGENGRLRVETWLPRWMKFPAESYTSRGGFRTADQWTQVQPLFVRE
;
A
#
# COMPACT_ATOMS: atom_id res chain seq x y z
N MET A 1 21.54 -27.49 9.47
CA MET A 1 20.88 -26.19 9.24
C MET A 1 21.63 -25.03 9.89
N LEU A 2 21.97 -25.09 11.19
CA LEU A 2 22.60 -23.96 11.92
C LEU A 2 23.94 -23.46 11.34
N ALA A 3 24.68 -24.30 10.61
CA ALA A 3 25.90 -23.91 9.90
C ALA A 3 25.66 -23.33 8.48
N HIS A 4 24.40 -23.23 8.02
CA HIS A 4 24.04 -22.85 6.65
C HIS A 4 22.93 -21.79 6.63
N PRO A 5 23.20 -20.54 7.04
CA PRO A 5 22.18 -19.49 7.12
C PRO A 5 21.51 -19.16 5.78
N ALA A 6 22.24 -19.20 4.66
CA ALA A 6 21.69 -18.96 3.33
C ALA A 6 20.68 -20.04 2.89
N VAL A 7 20.90 -21.29 3.31
CA VAL A 7 19.97 -22.41 3.07
C VAL A 7 18.74 -22.25 3.96
N ALA A 8 18.93 -21.84 5.22
CA ALA A 8 17.83 -21.56 6.13
C ALA A 8 16.89 -20.46 5.61
N LEU A 9 17.45 -19.36 5.08
CA LEU A 9 16.66 -18.29 4.47
C LEU A 9 15.78 -18.80 3.31
N ARG A 10 16.34 -19.62 2.41
CA ARG A 10 15.59 -20.20 1.29
C ARG A 10 14.46 -21.10 1.77
N LEU A 11 14.66 -21.87 2.84
CA LEU A 11 13.62 -22.69 3.43
C LEU A 11 12.51 -21.84 4.08
N VAL A 12 12.88 -20.74 4.75
CA VAL A 12 11.94 -19.74 5.27
C VAL A 12 11.07 -19.16 4.15
N VAL A 13 11.68 -18.76 3.03
CA VAL A 13 10.95 -18.24 1.87
C VAL A 13 10.01 -19.30 1.29
N ALA A 14 10.47 -20.55 1.16
CA ALA A 14 9.61 -21.65 0.71
C ALA A 14 8.38 -21.81 1.60
N HIS A 15 8.57 -21.82 2.93
CA HIS A 15 7.45 -21.88 3.87
C HIS A 15 6.51 -20.68 3.79
N ALA A 16 7.03 -19.47 3.57
CA ALA A 16 6.20 -18.27 3.43
C ALA A 16 5.33 -18.30 2.16
N ILE A 17 5.83 -18.93 1.09
CA ILE A 17 5.12 -19.13 -0.18
C ILE A 17 4.03 -20.20 -0.01
N THR A 18 4.43 -21.40 0.40
CA THR A 18 3.56 -22.59 0.32
C THR A 18 2.79 -22.86 1.60
N GLY A 19 3.17 -22.25 2.72
CA GLY A 19 2.76 -22.68 4.06
C GLY A 19 3.44 -24.00 4.48
N SER A 20 3.14 -24.45 5.69
CA SER A 20 3.42 -25.79 6.24
C SER A 20 2.52 -26.05 7.46
N GLY A 21 2.63 -27.23 8.07
CA GLY A 21 1.84 -27.58 9.26
C GLY A 21 2.03 -26.61 10.45
N LEU A 22 3.21 -26.00 10.60
CA LEU A 22 3.52 -25.07 11.70
C LEU A 22 3.66 -23.61 11.28
N TRP A 23 3.70 -23.34 9.97
CA TRP A 23 3.91 -22.00 9.46
C TRP A 23 2.84 -21.65 8.43
N GLN A 24 1.98 -20.72 8.78
CA GLN A 24 0.88 -20.28 7.93
C GLN A 24 1.08 -18.81 7.60
N VAL A 25 1.16 -18.52 6.31
CA VAL A 25 1.25 -17.16 5.78
C VAL A 25 0.07 -16.97 4.85
N ARG A 26 -0.61 -15.83 4.98
CA ARG A 26 -1.78 -15.49 4.17
C ARG A 26 -1.48 -14.21 3.40
N PRO A 27 -1.76 -14.18 2.08
CA PRO A 27 -1.77 -12.93 1.35
C PRO A 27 -2.76 -11.94 1.98
N GLU A 28 -2.44 -10.65 1.93
CA GLU A 28 -3.40 -9.59 2.19
C GLU A 28 -4.53 -9.71 1.16
N PRO A 29 -5.80 -9.92 1.59
CA PRO A 29 -6.91 -10.11 0.67
C PRO A 29 -7.16 -8.95 -0.29
N GLN A 30 -6.66 -7.76 0.02
CA GLN A 30 -6.90 -6.52 -0.74
C GLN A 30 -8.39 -6.27 -1.02
N ARG A 31 -9.23 -6.55 -0.03
CA ARG A 31 -10.68 -6.54 -0.22
C ARG A 31 -11.19 -5.10 -0.35
N ALA A 32 -11.63 -4.73 -1.54
CA ALA A 32 -12.32 -3.47 -1.79
C ALA A 32 -13.74 -3.49 -1.20
N ALA A 33 -14.21 -2.33 -0.73
CA ALA A 33 -15.54 -2.21 -0.14
C ALA A 33 -16.68 -2.24 -1.18
N ASN A 34 -16.39 -1.88 -2.43
CA ASN A 34 -17.34 -1.88 -3.55
C ASN A 34 -16.60 -1.87 -4.89
N GLU A 35 -17.34 -2.09 -5.98
CA GLU A 35 -16.81 -2.16 -7.36
C GLU A 35 -16.10 -0.88 -7.81
N THR A 36 -16.57 0.30 -7.37
CA THR A 36 -15.92 1.58 -7.70
C THR A 36 -14.49 1.62 -7.14
N VAL A 37 -14.28 1.15 -5.90
CA VAL A 37 -12.95 1.03 -5.30
C VAL A 37 -12.13 -0.04 -6.00
N THR A 38 -12.72 -1.18 -6.36
CA THR A 38 -12.03 -2.24 -7.13
C THR A 38 -11.50 -1.70 -8.46
N ALA A 39 -12.31 -0.96 -9.21
CA ALA A 39 -11.92 -0.37 -10.49
C ALA A 39 -10.82 0.68 -10.33
N SER A 40 -10.90 1.53 -9.29
CA SER A 40 -9.87 2.50 -8.94
C SER A 40 -8.52 1.82 -8.64
N LEU A 41 -8.52 0.76 -7.84
CA LEU A 41 -7.33 -0.03 -7.52
C LEU A 41 -6.73 -0.69 -8.76
N ALA A 42 -7.56 -1.34 -9.59
CA ALA A 42 -7.11 -2.02 -10.81
C ALA A 42 -6.46 -1.05 -11.82
N GLY A 43 -6.91 0.21 -11.86
CA GLY A 43 -6.32 1.25 -12.72
C GLY A 43 -5.10 1.97 -12.12
N CYS A 44 -4.71 1.65 -10.88
CA CYS A 44 -3.68 2.39 -10.18
C CYS A 44 -2.26 1.99 -10.64
N LYS A 45 -1.36 2.97 -10.67
CA LYS A 45 0.04 2.80 -11.10
C LYS A 45 0.80 1.79 -10.23
N ALA A 46 0.57 1.82 -8.92
CA ALA A 46 1.24 0.92 -7.98
C ALA A 46 0.85 -0.54 -8.23
N GLU A 47 -0.43 -0.82 -8.50
CA GLU A 47 -0.91 -2.18 -8.78
C GLU A 47 -0.32 -2.72 -10.09
N ALA A 48 -0.28 -1.90 -11.14
CA ALA A 48 0.36 -2.29 -12.40
C ALA A 48 1.87 -2.61 -12.22
N ALA A 49 2.57 -1.79 -11.44
CA ALA A 49 3.98 -2.02 -11.12
C ALA A 49 4.17 -3.29 -10.29
N PHE A 50 3.28 -3.53 -9.31
CA PHE A 50 3.28 -4.72 -8.48
C PHE A 50 3.06 -5.99 -9.29
N GLY A 51 2.04 -6.01 -10.16
CA GLY A 51 1.74 -7.15 -11.04
C GLY A 51 2.87 -7.47 -12.02
N LYS A 52 3.67 -6.48 -12.45
CA LYS A 52 4.89 -6.73 -13.22
C LYS A 52 5.93 -7.48 -12.38
N LYS A 53 6.20 -7.03 -11.15
CA LYS A 53 7.14 -7.69 -10.23
C LYS A 53 6.70 -9.09 -9.84
N ARG A 54 5.39 -9.29 -9.66
CA ARG A 54 4.80 -10.60 -9.43
C ARG A 54 5.12 -11.59 -10.56
N ARG A 55 4.89 -11.20 -11.80
CA ARG A 55 5.23 -12.02 -12.99
C ARG A 55 6.72 -12.36 -13.08
N GLU A 56 7.60 -11.40 -12.80
CA GLU A 56 9.04 -11.63 -12.76
C GLU A 56 9.41 -12.72 -11.73
N VAL A 57 8.81 -12.68 -10.53
CA VAL A 57 9.06 -13.68 -9.47
C VAL A 57 8.42 -15.03 -9.78
N LEU A 58 7.21 -15.07 -10.34
CA LEU A 58 6.58 -16.33 -10.77
C LEU A 58 7.42 -17.05 -11.83
N ALA A 59 8.03 -16.30 -12.75
CA ALA A 59 8.98 -16.83 -13.73
C ALA A 59 10.25 -17.40 -13.05
N LEU A 60 10.80 -16.70 -12.05
CA LEU A 60 11.92 -17.21 -11.25
C LEU A 60 11.56 -18.52 -10.54
N LEU A 61 10.33 -18.66 -10.05
CA LEU A 61 9.84 -19.87 -9.38
C LEU A 61 9.44 -20.99 -10.36
N GLY A 62 9.32 -20.69 -11.66
CA GLY A 62 8.85 -21.65 -12.66
C GLY A 62 7.36 -21.98 -12.52
N SER A 63 6.56 -21.06 -11.99
CA SER A 63 5.11 -21.24 -11.85
C SER A 63 4.45 -21.32 -13.23
N PRO A 64 3.52 -22.27 -13.46
CA PRO A 64 2.74 -22.33 -14.69
C PRO A 64 1.67 -21.22 -14.75
N ASP A 65 1.19 -20.77 -13.59
CA ASP A 65 0.30 -19.62 -13.47
C ASP A 65 1.14 -18.35 -13.32
N GLN A 66 1.07 -17.46 -14.32
CA GLN A 66 1.82 -16.21 -14.35
C GLN A 66 1.06 -15.05 -13.71
N ASP A 67 -0.23 -15.21 -13.41
CA ASP A 67 -1.08 -14.13 -12.89
C ASP A 67 -1.58 -14.41 -11.45
N GLY A 68 -1.37 -15.63 -10.94
CA GLY A 68 -1.68 -16.04 -9.57
C GLY A 68 -0.83 -15.34 -8.50
N VAL A 69 -1.27 -15.44 -7.23
CA VAL A 69 -0.49 -14.96 -6.07
C VAL A 69 0.72 -15.86 -5.82
N VAL A 70 1.79 -15.30 -5.28
CA VAL A 70 3.00 -16.07 -4.94
C VAL A 70 2.85 -16.75 -3.59
N ALA A 71 2.29 -16.05 -2.58
CA ALA A 71 2.05 -16.62 -1.26
C ALA A 71 0.66 -17.26 -1.12
N GLY A 72 0.46 -18.04 -0.05
CA GLY A 72 -0.86 -18.58 0.33
C GLY A 72 -1.12 -20.01 -0.10
N GLY A 73 -0.07 -20.82 -0.28
CA GLY A 73 -0.21 -22.25 -0.50
C GLY A 73 -0.88 -23.00 0.66
N ASN A 74 -1.26 -24.25 0.40
CA ASN A 74 -2.02 -25.09 1.33
C ASN A 74 -1.16 -25.92 2.30
N GLY A 75 0.17 -25.73 2.29
CA GLY A 75 1.11 -26.47 3.12
C GLY A 75 1.47 -27.87 2.62
N ASP A 76 1.22 -28.19 1.35
CA ASP A 76 1.61 -29.46 0.75
C ASP A 76 3.14 -29.69 0.82
N ALA A 77 3.53 -30.86 1.33
CA ALA A 77 4.94 -31.18 1.59
C ALA A 77 5.78 -31.26 0.30
N PHE A 78 5.18 -31.75 -0.78
CA PHE A 78 5.86 -31.82 -2.08
C PHE A 78 6.03 -30.42 -2.68
N ALA A 79 5.01 -29.56 -2.58
CA ALA A 79 5.09 -28.16 -3.00
C ALA A 79 6.20 -27.40 -2.25
N ILE A 80 6.29 -27.55 -0.92
CA ILE A 80 7.38 -26.95 -0.11
C ILE A 80 8.75 -27.41 -0.64
N ALA A 81 8.94 -28.72 -0.81
CA ALA A 81 10.21 -29.27 -1.28
C ALA A 81 10.56 -28.80 -2.69
N GLY A 82 9.57 -28.70 -3.58
CA GLY A 82 9.74 -28.20 -4.95
C GLY A 82 10.17 -26.74 -4.99
N VAL A 83 9.50 -25.86 -4.25
CA VAL A 83 9.88 -24.45 -4.14
C VAL A 83 11.25 -24.30 -3.50
N PHE A 84 11.55 -25.05 -2.44
CA PHE A 84 12.85 -25.02 -1.80
C PHE A 84 13.99 -25.45 -2.75
N ALA A 85 13.82 -26.54 -3.49
CA ALA A 85 14.78 -26.98 -4.50
C ALA A 85 14.99 -25.91 -5.58
N ARG A 86 13.92 -25.24 -6.02
CA ARG A 86 14.02 -24.13 -6.97
C ARG A 86 14.83 -22.97 -6.40
N LEU A 87 14.57 -22.55 -5.17
CA LEU A 87 15.28 -21.45 -4.51
C LEU A 87 16.76 -21.77 -4.25
N LEU A 88 17.12 -23.04 -4.03
CA LEU A 88 18.53 -23.47 -3.91
C LEU A 88 19.32 -23.27 -5.20
N ALA A 89 18.66 -23.35 -6.36
CA ALA A 89 19.30 -23.13 -7.66
C ALA A 89 19.41 -21.64 -8.05
N LEU A 90 18.74 -20.75 -7.33
CA LEU A 90 18.79 -19.30 -7.58
C LEU A 90 19.98 -18.65 -6.84
N CYS A 91 20.51 -17.58 -7.45
CA CYS A 91 21.47 -16.71 -6.76
C CYS A 91 20.78 -15.94 -5.62
N ASP A 92 21.58 -15.40 -4.70
CA ASP A 92 21.05 -14.70 -3.53
C ASP A 92 20.20 -13.47 -3.91
N ASP A 93 20.58 -12.73 -4.95
CA ASP A 93 19.80 -11.57 -5.42
C ASP A 93 18.38 -11.96 -5.86
N ASP A 94 18.24 -13.08 -6.57
CA ASP A 94 16.93 -13.55 -7.01
C ASP A 94 16.10 -14.08 -5.84
N VAL A 95 16.72 -14.75 -4.87
CA VAL A 95 16.04 -15.15 -3.62
C VAL A 95 15.55 -13.92 -2.84
N MET A 96 16.36 -12.85 -2.78
CA MET A 96 15.96 -11.60 -2.14
C MET A 96 14.77 -10.95 -2.87
N ARG A 97 14.72 -10.97 -4.21
CA ARG A 97 13.56 -10.49 -4.98
C ARG A 97 12.29 -11.28 -4.67
N VAL A 98 12.39 -12.61 -4.59
CA VAL A 98 11.26 -13.47 -4.21
C VAL A 98 10.79 -13.12 -2.80
N LEU A 99 11.71 -13.05 -1.83
CA LEU A 99 11.39 -12.68 -0.44
C LEU A 99 10.69 -11.33 -0.35
N THR A 100 11.20 -10.30 -1.04
CA THR A 100 10.60 -8.96 -1.03
C THR A 100 9.17 -8.99 -1.53
N LEU A 101 8.88 -9.71 -2.63
CA LEU A 101 7.53 -9.80 -3.15
C LEU A 101 6.61 -10.58 -2.20
N VAL A 102 7.05 -11.72 -1.67
CA VAL A 102 6.28 -12.52 -0.70
C VAL A 102 5.93 -11.69 0.52
N MET A 103 6.89 -10.90 1.03
CA MET A 103 6.61 -9.99 2.14
C MET A 103 5.57 -8.96 1.71
N ALA A 104 5.72 -8.32 0.55
CA ALA A 104 4.79 -7.30 0.08
C ALA A 104 3.36 -7.84 -0.17
N GLU A 105 3.20 -9.09 -0.62
CA GLU A 105 1.88 -9.73 -0.76
C GLU A 105 1.22 -10.06 0.57
N THR A 106 1.99 -10.17 1.65
CA THR A 106 1.53 -10.66 2.96
C THR A 106 1.54 -9.58 4.04
N LEU A 107 1.85 -8.33 3.66
CA LEU A 107 1.74 -7.16 4.54
C LEU A 107 0.27 -6.81 4.77
N ALA A 108 -0.19 -6.97 6.01
CA ALA A 108 -1.56 -6.67 6.41
C ALA A 108 -1.89 -5.18 6.30
N ALA A 109 -2.86 -4.83 5.46
CA ALA A 109 -3.23 -3.45 5.16
C ALA A 109 -3.72 -2.68 6.41
N GLY A 110 -3.21 -1.45 6.58
CA GLY A 110 -3.46 -0.66 7.78
C GLY A 110 -3.01 -1.41 9.04
N SER A 111 -1.77 -1.87 9.07
CA SER A 111 -1.13 -2.34 10.29
C SER A 111 -0.05 -1.35 10.69
N ALA A 112 0.32 -1.33 11.98
CA ALA A 112 1.36 -0.43 12.47
C ALA A 112 2.72 -0.66 11.77
N VAL A 113 2.99 -1.90 11.33
CA VAL A 113 4.19 -2.25 10.57
C VAL A 113 4.24 -1.56 9.21
N ILE A 114 3.11 -1.33 8.54
CA ILE A 114 3.08 -0.60 7.27
C ILE A 114 3.50 0.85 7.47
N GLU A 115 3.00 1.51 8.52
CA GLU A 115 3.38 2.89 8.84
C GLU A 115 4.86 3.00 9.19
N ALA A 116 5.36 2.06 10.00
CA ALA A 116 6.77 1.96 10.33
C ALA A 116 7.65 1.75 9.10
N LEU A 117 7.24 0.85 8.20
CA LEU A 117 7.97 0.57 6.96
C LEU A 117 7.95 1.78 6.02
N GLY A 118 6.79 2.41 5.84
CA GLY A 118 6.63 3.60 5.02
C GLY A 118 7.49 4.77 5.50
N ASN A 119 7.52 4.99 6.82
CA ASN A 119 8.41 5.96 7.45
C ASN A 119 9.89 5.59 7.26
N HIS A 120 10.28 4.34 7.51
CA HIS A 120 11.67 3.90 7.37
C HIS A 120 12.20 4.02 5.93
N LEU A 121 11.37 3.70 4.94
CA LEU A 121 11.71 3.76 3.53
C LEU A 121 11.55 5.17 2.92
N ASN A 122 11.07 6.15 3.70
CA ASN A 122 10.72 7.49 3.21
C ASN A 122 9.79 7.42 1.98
N VAL A 123 8.71 6.64 2.07
CA VAL A 123 7.79 6.43 0.95
C VAL A 123 7.10 7.74 0.57
N ASP A 124 7.33 8.19 -0.66
CA ASP A 124 6.57 9.26 -1.29
C ASP A 124 5.35 8.69 -2.05
N MET A 125 4.17 8.79 -1.44
CA MET A 125 2.93 8.36 -2.06
C MET A 125 2.50 9.23 -3.25
N GLY A 126 3.05 10.44 -3.40
CA GLY A 126 2.75 11.34 -4.53
C GLY A 126 3.25 10.78 -5.86
N ALA A 127 4.29 9.95 -5.82
CA ALA A 127 4.80 9.24 -6.99
C ALA A 127 3.90 8.06 -7.43
N TRP A 128 3.02 7.57 -6.55
CA TRP A 128 2.25 6.34 -6.72
C TRP A 128 0.74 6.53 -6.80
N TRP A 129 0.23 7.63 -6.25
CA TRP A 129 -1.19 7.89 -6.12
C TRP A 129 -1.56 9.30 -6.60
N GLN A 130 -2.72 9.38 -7.24
CA GLN A 130 -3.36 10.64 -7.61
C GLN A 130 -4.87 10.51 -7.35
N PRO A 131 -5.56 11.60 -6.98
CA PRO A 131 -6.99 11.56 -6.75
C PRO A 131 -7.74 11.31 -8.06
N ASP A 132 -8.64 10.34 -8.03
CA ASP A 132 -9.54 10.01 -9.13
C ASP A 132 -11.01 10.37 -8.79
N ALA A 133 -11.93 10.05 -9.70
CA ALA A 133 -13.35 10.29 -9.48
C ALA A 133 -13.87 9.53 -8.25
N ALA A 134 -13.43 8.27 -8.06
CA ALA A 134 -13.84 7.43 -6.95
C ALA A 134 -13.48 8.06 -5.59
N PHE A 135 -12.28 8.61 -5.46
CA PHE A 135 -11.85 9.35 -4.27
C PHE A 135 -12.81 10.50 -3.94
N PHE A 136 -13.12 11.34 -4.92
CA PHE A 136 -14.02 12.48 -4.70
C PHE A 136 -15.44 12.04 -4.42
N ASP A 137 -15.94 10.95 -4.99
CA ASP A 137 -17.29 10.46 -4.75
C ASP A 137 -17.46 9.92 -3.32
N LEU A 138 -16.42 9.28 -2.78
CA LEU A 138 -16.39 8.75 -1.41
C LEU A 138 -16.22 9.83 -0.33
N LEU A 139 -15.68 11.00 -0.65
CA LEU A 139 -15.46 12.08 0.30
C LEU A 139 -16.78 12.72 0.77
N ARG A 140 -17.42 12.26 1.85
CA ARG A 140 -18.74 12.79 2.27
C ARG A 140 -18.69 13.89 3.31
N ASP A 141 -17.64 13.91 4.12
CA ASP A 141 -17.53 14.82 5.25
C ASP A 141 -17.12 16.24 4.78
N LYS A 142 -17.95 17.23 5.15
CA LYS A 142 -17.77 18.63 4.77
C LYS A 142 -16.57 19.29 5.46
N GLU A 143 -16.30 18.95 6.72
CA GLU A 143 -15.16 19.49 7.46
C GLU A 143 -13.85 18.97 6.86
N ILE A 144 -13.81 17.68 6.52
CA ILE A 144 -12.65 17.06 5.87
C ILE A 144 -12.44 17.66 4.48
N ALA A 145 -13.48 17.80 3.67
CA ALA A 145 -13.38 18.43 2.35
C ALA A 145 -12.86 19.88 2.45
N ASN A 146 -13.30 20.64 3.45
CA ASN A 146 -12.81 22.00 3.67
C ASN A 146 -11.34 22.02 4.11
N SER A 147 -10.94 21.07 4.94
CA SER A 147 -9.53 20.90 5.36
C SER A 147 -8.62 20.52 4.19
N MET A 148 -9.08 19.64 3.30
CA MET A 148 -8.37 19.34 2.05
C MET A 148 -8.25 20.56 1.14
N LEU A 149 -9.30 21.38 1.04
CA LEU A 149 -9.23 22.64 0.30
C LEU A 149 -8.20 23.61 0.90
N ALA A 150 -8.07 23.64 2.23
CA ALA A 150 -7.03 24.41 2.90
C ALA A 150 -5.62 23.88 2.58
N ASP A 151 -5.44 22.57 2.45
CA ASP A 151 -4.15 21.98 2.06
C ASP A 151 -3.81 22.29 0.59
N VAL A 152 -4.81 22.31 -0.30
CA VAL A 152 -4.61 22.57 -1.74
C VAL A 152 -4.34 24.04 -2.05
N ARG A 153 -5.07 24.98 -1.41
CA ARG A 153 -5.00 26.41 -1.77
C ARG A 153 -4.81 27.38 -0.60
N GLY A 154 -4.76 26.87 0.62
CA GLY A 154 -4.56 27.68 1.81
C GLY A 154 -5.88 28.04 2.53
N LYS A 155 -5.71 28.44 3.79
CA LYS A 155 -6.82 28.69 4.74
C LYS A 155 -7.80 29.77 4.29
N LEU A 156 -7.34 30.81 3.58
CA LEU A 156 -8.21 31.91 3.16
C LEU A 156 -9.31 31.43 2.19
N VAL A 157 -8.94 30.61 1.21
CA VAL A 157 -9.89 30.04 0.25
C VAL A 157 -10.81 29.04 0.94
N ALA A 158 -10.29 28.21 1.85
CA ALA A 158 -11.09 27.28 2.62
C ALA A 158 -12.15 28.01 3.47
N ASN A 159 -11.76 29.05 4.20
CA ASN A 159 -12.65 29.85 5.04
C ASN A 159 -13.75 30.52 4.22
N GLY A 160 -13.41 31.08 3.06
CA GLY A 160 -14.41 31.67 2.14
C GLY A 160 -15.44 30.67 1.61
N ASN A 161 -15.12 29.37 1.62
CA ASN A 161 -15.99 28.31 1.14
C ASN A 161 -16.52 27.40 2.26
N VAL A 162 -16.38 27.79 3.53
CA VAL A 162 -16.79 26.94 4.67
C VAL A 162 -18.31 26.72 4.69
N ALA A 163 -19.10 27.72 4.28
CA ALA A 163 -20.56 27.63 4.21
C ALA A 163 -21.05 26.76 3.03
N GLU A 164 -20.23 26.60 1.99
CA GLU A 164 -20.61 25.90 0.75
C GLU A 164 -20.95 24.42 0.95
N LYS A 165 -21.71 23.85 0.01
CA LYS A 165 -21.99 22.40 0.00
C LYS A 165 -20.70 21.62 -0.26
N VAL A 166 -20.58 20.40 0.29
CA VAL A 166 -19.41 19.52 0.05
C VAL A 166 -19.14 19.30 -1.44
N LYS A 167 -20.19 19.22 -2.27
CA LYS A 167 -20.08 19.11 -3.74
C LYS A 167 -19.34 20.30 -4.35
N THR A 168 -19.60 21.52 -3.87
CA THR A 168 -18.92 22.73 -4.32
C THR A 168 -17.44 22.69 -3.93
N GLN A 169 -17.14 22.34 -2.67
CA GLN A 169 -15.76 22.24 -2.18
C GLN A 169 -14.94 21.19 -2.95
N LYS A 170 -15.51 20.01 -3.21
CA LYS A 170 -14.90 18.98 -4.08
C LYS A 170 -14.59 19.51 -5.48
N LYS A 171 -15.53 20.25 -6.08
CA LYS A 171 -15.35 20.83 -7.41
C LYS A 171 -14.17 21.81 -7.39
N ILE A 172 -14.10 22.69 -6.39
CA ILE A 172 -12.99 23.64 -6.26
C ILE A 172 -11.64 22.91 -6.14
N ILE A 173 -11.56 21.85 -5.33
CA ILE A 173 -10.35 21.03 -5.21
C ILE A 173 -9.96 20.44 -6.57
N ARG A 174 -10.91 19.80 -7.28
CA ARG A 174 -10.66 19.24 -8.62
C ARG A 174 -10.15 20.27 -9.60
N ASP A 175 -10.78 21.45 -9.63
CA ASP A 175 -10.39 22.52 -10.53
C ASP A 175 -8.94 22.99 -10.26
N PHE A 176 -8.50 23.05 -8.99
CA PHE A 176 -7.10 23.36 -8.66
C PHE A 176 -6.13 22.26 -9.06
N LEU A 177 -6.51 20.99 -8.92
CA LEU A 177 -5.65 19.86 -9.29
C LEU A 177 -5.52 19.69 -10.82
N ALA A 178 -6.57 20.06 -11.55
CA ALA A 178 -6.59 20.03 -13.01
C ALA A 178 -6.00 21.31 -13.64
N GLY A 179 -5.92 22.42 -12.90
CA GLY A 179 -5.56 23.73 -13.47
C GLY A 179 -6.67 24.33 -14.32
N GLU A 180 -7.93 24.00 -14.02
CA GLU A 180 -9.10 24.40 -14.78
C GLU A 180 -9.76 25.65 -14.19
N ASN A 181 -10.69 26.25 -14.95
CA ASN A 181 -11.49 27.40 -14.51
C ASN A 181 -10.63 28.59 -14.02
N GLY A 182 -9.52 28.85 -14.72
CA GLY A 182 -8.60 29.95 -14.43
C GLY A 182 -7.72 29.75 -13.19
N ARG A 183 -7.62 28.53 -12.66
CA ARG A 183 -6.83 28.21 -11.47
C ARG A 183 -5.45 27.70 -11.84
N LEU A 184 -4.44 28.12 -11.07
CA LEU A 184 -3.09 27.56 -11.17
C LEU A 184 -3.10 26.12 -10.70
N ARG A 185 -2.54 25.22 -11.51
CA ARG A 185 -2.50 23.79 -11.24
C ARG A 185 -1.65 23.47 -10.01
N VAL A 186 -2.15 22.58 -9.15
CA VAL A 186 -1.43 22.01 -8.01
C VAL A 186 -1.11 20.55 -8.30
N GLU A 187 0.17 20.20 -8.43
CA GLU A 187 0.59 18.86 -8.88
C GLU A 187 0.93 17.90 -7.73
N THR A 188 1.31 18.40 -6.56
CA THR A 188 1.93 17.60 -5.49
C THR A 188 1.06 17.43 -4.25
N TRP A 189 -0.26 17.60 -4.38
CA TRP A 189 -1.13 17.46 -3.22
C TRP A 189 -1.46 15.99 -2.93
N LEU A 190 -1.28 15.63 -1.66
CA LEU A 190 -1.71 14.35 -1.09
C LEU A 190 -2.60 14.58 0.13
N PRO A 191 -3.67 13.80 0.28
CA PRO A 191 -4.38 13.75 1.54
C PRO A 191 -3.47 13.39 2.70
N ARG A 192 -3.63 14.03 3.86
CA ARG A 192 -2.85 13.77 5.08
C ARG A 192 -2.80 12.29 5.49
N TRP A 193 -3.90 11.57 5.34
CA TRP A 193 -4.00 10.14 5.64
C TRP A 193 -3.30 9.21 4.64
N MET A 194 -2.80 9.74 3.53
CA MET A 194 -2.03 8.99 2.52
C MET A 194 -0.53 9.27 2.62
N LYS A 195 -0.10 10.16 3.52
CA LYS A 195 1.32 10.39 3.80
C LYS A 195 1.86 9.27 4.69
N PHE A 196 3.18 9.15 4.73
CA PHE A 196 3.87 8.34 5.73
C PHE A 196 4.70 9.25 6.65
N PRO A 197 4.44 9.23 7.97
CA PRO A 197 3.33 8.55 8.63
C PRO A 197 1.96 9.17 8.31
N ALA A 198 0.90 8.37 8.40
CA ALA A 198 -0.45 8.81 8.12
C ALA A 198 -0.98 9.79 9.19
N GLU A 199 -1.59 10.88 8.74
CA GLU A 199 -2.13 11.93 9.61
C GLU A 199 -3.65 12.09 9.48
N SER A 200 -4.31 12.35 10.61
CA SER A 200 -5.75 12.66 10.66
C SER A 200 -6.03 14.11 10.26
N TYR A 201 -7.17 14.34 9.60
CA TYR A 201 -7.66 15.69 9.31
C TYR A 201 -8.36 16.36 10.50
N THR A 202 -8.92 15.56 11.42
CA THR A 202 -9.71 16.06 12.55
C THR A 202 -9.33 15.34 13.84
N SER A 203 -9.61 15.97 14.97
CA SER A 203 -9.42 15.38 16.31
C SER A 203 -10.55 14.43 16.72
N ARG A 204 -11.54 14.16 15.85
CA ARG A 204 -12.67 13.25 16.13
C ARG A 204 -12.24 11.79 16.28
N GLY A 205 -10.99 11.45 15.93
CA GLY A 205 -10.48 10.09 15.96
C GLY A 205 -11.12 9.20 14.89
N GLY A 206 -10.95 7.88 15.04
CA GLY A 206 -11.56 6.88 14.16
C GLY A 206 -10.77 6.57 12.88
N PHE A 207 -9.59 7.18 12.71
CA PHE A 207 -8.66 6.83 11.65
C PHE A 207 -7.57 5.89 12.19
N ARG A 208 -7.91 4.60 12.20
CA ARG A 208 -7.10 3.51 12.78
C ARG A 208 -5.62 3.54 12.40
N THR A 209 -5.30 3.92 11.16
CA THR A 209 -3.91 3.92 10.67
C THR A 209 -3.03 4.95 11.41
N ALA A 210 -3.54 6.16 11.66
CA ALA A 210 -2.81 7.15 12.46
C ALA A 210 -2.67 6.71 13.93
N ASP A 211 -3.71 6.06 14.48
CA ASP A 211 -3.67 5.52 15.83
C ASP A 211 -2.60 4.41 15.96
N GLN A 212 -2.47 3.56 14.95
CA GLN A 212 -1.45 2.52 14.89
C GLN A 212 -0.03 3.08 14.80
N TRP A 213 0.19 4.11 13.99
CA TRP A 213 1.50 4.76 13.92
C TRP A 213 1.91 5.32 15.29
N THR A 214 0.99 6.01 15.97
CA THR A 214 1.22 6.60 17.30
C THR A 214 1.73 5.56 18.31
N GLN A 215 1.26 4.30 18.22
CA GLN A 215 1.69 3.22 19.12
C GLN A 215 3.13 2.76 18.87
N VAL A 216 3.58 2.74 17.62
CA VAL A 216 4.90 2.17 17.26
C VAL A 216 5.96 3.22 17.00
N GLN A 217 5.58 4.49 16.80
CA GLN A 217 6.50 5.61 16.55
C GLN A 217 7.70 5.63 17.52
N PRO A 218 7.56 5.42 18.84
CA PRO A 218 8.71 5.44 19.76
C PRO A 218 9.80 4.42 19.44
N LEU A 219 9.48 3.34 18.73
CA LEU A 219 10.45 2.32 18.30
C LEU A 219 11.31 2.77 17.11
N PHE A 220 10.89 3.82 16.40
CA PHE A 220 11.50 4.27 15.15
C PHE A 220 12.02 5.71 15.19
N VAL A 221 11.80 6.42 16.31
CA VAL A 221 12.50 7.68 16.59
C VAL A 221 13.92 7.32 17.03
N ARG A 222 14.91 7.65 16.20
CA ARG A 222 16.32 7.59 16.61
C ARG A 222 16.55 8.66 17.68
N GLU A 223 17.18 8.28 18.79
CA GLU A 223 17.89 9.25 19.66
C GLU A 223 18.99 9.98 18.89
#